data_AF-A0AAP0X892-F1
#
_entry.id   AF-A0AAP0X892-F1
#
_cell.length_a   1.000
_cell.length_b   1.000
_cell.length_c   1.000
_cell.angle_alpha   90.00
_cell.angle_beta   90.00
_cell.angle_gamma   90.00
#
_symmetry.space_group_name_H-M   'P 1'
#
loop_
_entity.id
_entity.type
_entity.pdbx_description
1 polymer ?
#
loop_
_entity_poly.entity_id
_entity_poly.type
_entity_poly.pdbx_seq_one_letter_code
_entity_poly.pdbx_strand_id
1 'polypeptide(L)' 'MAIPVIDFSKLNGEERAKTMAQIANGCEEWGFFQLVNHIYGISEELLERVKKVCSQCYKLEREEGFKNSKLV' A
#
# COMPACT_ATOMS: atom_id res chain seq x y z
N MET A 1 14.20 -6.38 -11.20
CA MET A 1 13.98 -6.63 -9.75
C MET A 1 12.49 -6.60 -9.48
N ALA A 2 11.95 -7.64 -8.85
CA ALA A 2 10.51 -7.74 -8.55
C ALA A 2 10.28 -7.39 -7.07
N ILE A 3 9.34 -6.48 -6.80
CA ILE A 3 9.00 -6.07 -5.43
C ILE A 3 8.36 -7.26 -4.71
N PRO A 4 8.76 -7.59 -3.46
CA PRO A 4 8.14 -8.67 -2.71
C PRO A 4 6.65 -8.39 -2.48
N VAL A 5 5.81 -9.36 -2.82
CA VAL A 5 4.36 -9.31 -2.54
C VAL A 5 4.05 -10.40 -1.53
N ILE A 6 3.47 -10.01 -0.40
CA ILE A 6 3.18 -10.91 0.73
C ILE A 6 1.66 -11.00 0.90
N ASP A 7 1.16 -12.23 0.91
CA ASP A 7 -0.25 -12.54 1.16
C ASP A 7 -0.54 -12.56 2.65
N PHE A 8 -1.28 -11.55 3.12
CA PHE A 8 -1.56 -11.36 4.54
C PHE A 8 -2.60 -12.34 5.08
N SER A 9 -3.41 -12.95 4.22
CA SER A 9 -4.40 -13.95 4.63
C SER A 9 -3.75 -15.19 5.27
N LYS A 10 -2.50 -15.47 4.90
CA LYS A 10 -1.71 -16.62 5.36
C LYS A 10 -1.20 -16.50 6.80
N LEU A 11 -1.30 -15.31 7.41
CA LEU A 11 -0.86 -15.10 8.80
C LEU A 11 -1.78 -15.78 9.82
N ASN A 12 -3.03 -16.05 9.47
CA ASN A 12 -4.01 -16.65 10.38
C ASN A 12 -4.15 -18.18 10.19
N GLY A 13 -3.15 -18.83 9.60
CA GLY A 13 -3.19 -20.27 9.32
C GLY A 13 -1.83 -20.95 9.47
N GLU A 14 -1.72 -22.16 8.91
CA GLU A 14 -0.53 -23.01 9.01
C GLU A 14 0.72 -22.38 8.38
N GLU A 15 0.53 -21.51 7.39
CA GLU A 15 1.63 -20.81 6.70
C GLU A 15 2.20 -19.62 7.49
N ARG A 16 1.68 -19.30 8.68
CA ARG A 16 2.06 -18.12 9.46
C ARG A 16 3.57 -17.97 9.63
N ALA A 17 4.27 -19.03 10.03
CA ALA A 17 5.72 -18.98 10.27
C ALA A 17 6.50 -18.60 9.00
N LYS A 18 6.09 -19.15 7.85
CA LYS A 18 6.69 -18.86 6.55
C LYS A 18 6.41 -17.42 6.13
N THR A 19 5.17 -16.95 6.27
CA THR A 19 4.79 -15.57 5.94
C THR A 19 5.52 -14.56 6.83
N MET A 20 5.69 -14.86 8.13
CA MET A 20 6.48 -14.02 9.04
C MET A 20 7.96 -13.93 8.64
N ALA A 21 8.55 -15.04 8.18
CA ALA A 21 9.93 -15.03 7.67
C ALA A 21 10.06 -14.16 6.39
N GLN A 22 9.05 -14.18 5.51
CA GLN A 22 9.03 -13.30 4.34
C GLN A 22 8.93 -11.82 4.72
N ILE A 23 8.16 -11.48 5.76
CA ILE A 23 8.06 -10.11 6.29
C ILE A 23 9.42 -9.67 6.85
N ALA A 24 10.06 -10.51 7.69
CA ALA A 24 11.38 -10.21 8.25
C ALA A 24 12.42 -9.95 7.14
N ASN A 25 12.49 -10.84 6.16
CA ASN A 25 13.38 -10.67 5.00
C ASN A 25 13.04 -9.40 4.18
N GLY A 26 11.76 -9.08 4.01
CA GLY A 26 11.33 -7.85 3.34
C GLY A 26 11.76 -6.59 4.10
N CYS A 27 11.77 -6.62 5.42
CA CYS A 27 12.26 -5.52 6.26
C CYS A 27 13.78 -5.37 6.18
N GLU A 28 14.53 -6.47 6.25
CA GLU A 28 16.01 -6.45 6.30
C GLU A 28 16.65 -6.15 4.94
N GLU A 29 16.19 -6.82 3.88
CA GLU A 29 16.89 -6.81 2.59
C GLU A 29 16.32 -5.80 1.59
N TRP A 30 15.02 -5.49 1.68
CA TRP A 30 14.35 -4.64 0.70
C TRP A 30 14.03 -3.25 1.22
N GLY A 31 13.71 -3.13 2.52
CA GLY A 31 13.19 -1.90 3.13
C GLY A 31 11.74 -1.57 2.70
N PHE A 32 11.14 -2.33 1.78
CA PHE A 32 9.74 -2.22 1.41
C PHE A 32 9.20 -3.51 0.76
N PHE A 33 7.89 -3.73 0.88
CA PHE A 33 7.15 -4.83 0.26
C PHE A 33 5.68 -4.45 0.08
N GLN A 34 4.95 -5.18 -0.76
CA GLN A 34 3.52 -5.01 -0.97
C GLN A 34 2.73 -6.06 -0.18
N LEU A 35 1.60 -5.65 0.40
CA LEU A 35 0.68 -6.54 1.10
C LEU A 35 -0.62 -6.72 0.29
N VAL A 36 -1.01 -7.97 0.07
CA VAL A 36 -2.29 -8.33 -0.55
C VAL A 36 -3.18 -9.11 0.41
N ASN A 37 -4.48 -9.19 0.13
CA ASN A 37 -5.47 -9.88 0.96
C ASN A 37 -5.50 -9.40 2.43
N HIS A 38 -5.16 -8.13 2.66
CA HIS A 38 -5.33 -7.45 3.94
C HIS A 38 -6.80 -7.06 4.22
N ILE A 39 -7.73 -7.54 3.38
CA ILE A 39 -9.13 -7.09 3.31
C ILE A 39 -9.91 -7.44 4.60
N TYR A 40 -9.44 -8.42 5.38
CA TYR A 40 -9.95 -8.69 6.71
C TYR A 40 -9.81 -7.50 7.69
N GLY A 41 -8.92 -6.54 7.40
CA GLY A 41 -8.73 -5.33 8.19
C GLY A 41 -9.08 -4.01 7.47
N ILE A 42 -9.19 -4.01 6.14
CA ILE A 42 -9.47 -2.80 5.34
C ILE A 42 -10.38 -3.18 4.16
N SER A 43 -11.59 -2.62 4.09
CA SER A 43 -12.49 -2.91 2.98
C SER A 43 -11.99 -2.28 1.67
N GLU A 44 -12.19 -2.98 0.55
CA GLU A 44 -11.88 -2.43 -0.78
C GLU A 44 -12.68 -1.15 -1.07
N GLU A 45 -13.93 -1.09 -0.60
CA GLU A 45 -14.76 0.12 -0.71
C GLU A 45 -14.12 1.33 -0.03
N LEU A 46 -13.52 1.14 1.14
CA LEU A 46 -12.80 2.22 1.84
C LEU A 46 -11.59 2.68 1.02
N LEU A 47 -10.81 1.75 0.48
CA LEU A 47 -9.65 2.08 -0.36
C LEU A 47 -10.06 2.87 -1.61
N GLU A 48 -11.13 2.44 -2.29
CA GLU A 48 -11.64 3.14 -3.47
C GLU A 48 -12.18 4.53 -3.11
N ARG A 49 -12.88 4.67 -1.98
CA ARG A 49 -13.35 5.98 -1.51
C ARG A 49 -12.19 6.91 -1.18
N VAL A 50 -11.15 6.42 -0.50
CA VAL A 50 -9.95 7.21 -0.19
C VAL A 50 -9.26 7.66 -1.48
N LYS A 51 -9.03 6.75 -2.43
CA LYS A 51 -8.46 7.10 -3.74
C LYS A 51 -9.25 8.19 -4.46
N LYS A 52 -10.58 8.07 -4.46
CA LYS A 52 -11.49 9.05 -5.07
C LYS A 52 -11.38 10.42 -4.41
N VAL A 53 -11.49 10.47 -3.08
CA VAL A 53 -11.45 11.74 -2.31
C VAL A 53 -10.08 12.41 -2.46
N CYS A 54 -8.98 11.67 -2.33
CA CYS A 54 -7.64 12.22 -2.52
C CYS A 54 -7.45 12.79 -3.93
N SER A 55 -7.93 12.07 -4.95
CA SER A 55 -7.86 12.51 -6.35
C SER A 55 -8.72 13.76 -6.61
N GLN A 56 -9.91 13.84 -6.01
CA GLN A 56 -10.78 15.01 -6.11
C GLN A 56 -10.19 16.22 -5.37
N CYS A 57 -9.66 16.02 -4.16
CA CYS A 57 -8.97 17.05 -3.39
C CYS A 57 -7.78 17.62 -4.16
N TYR A 58 -6.96 16.77 -4.78
CA TYR A 58 -5.88 17.26 -5.63
C TYR A 58 -6.40 18.14 -6.78
N LYS A 59 -7.38 17.66 -7.54
CA LYS A 59 -7.94 18.39 -8.70
C LYS A 59 -8.55 19.74 -8.33
N LEU A 60 -9.30 19.79 -7.23
CA LEU A 60 -10.02 21.00 -6.82
C LEU A 60 -9.12 21.98 -6.09
N GLU A 61 -8.30 21.50 -5.15
CA GLU A 61 -7.63 22.38 -4.18
C GLU A 61 -6.14 22.58 -4.48
N ARG A 62 -5.48 21.63 -5.16
CA ARG A 62 -4.01 21.60 -5.25
C ARG A 62 -3.47 21.75 -6.66
N GLU A 63 -4.25 21.40 -7.68
CA GLU A 63 -3.77 21.28 -9.06
C GLU A 63 -3.30 22.63 -9.63
N GLU A 64 -4.03 23.72 -9.41
CA GLU A 64 -3.62 25.05 -9.86
C GLU A 64 -2.31 25.49 -9.18
N GLY A 65 -2.22 25.34 -7.86
CA GLY A 65 -1.01 25.66 -7.10
C GLY A 65 0.20 24.82 -7.54
N PHE A 66 -0.01 23.55 -7.87
CA PHE A 66 1.03 22.68 -8.41
C PHE A 66 1.49 23.14 -9.80
N LYS A 67 0.56 23.48 -10.71
CA LYS A 67 0.89 23.98 -12.06
C LYS A 67 1.66 25.30 -12.02
N ASN A 68 1.38 26.15 -11.02
CA ASN A 68 2.05 27.43 -10.81
C ASN A 68 3.31 27.32 -9.94
N SER A 69 3.67 26.11 -9.49
CA SER A 69 4.86 25.91 -8.66
C SER A 69 6.13 26.10 -9.48
N LYS A 70 7.18 26.62 -8.84
CA LYS A 70 8.50 26.68 -9.46
C LYS A 70 9.05 25.26 -9.58
N LEU A 71 9.65 24.94 -10.72
CA LEU A 71 10.47 23.75 -10.85
C LEU A 71 11.61 23.86 -9.83
N VAL A 72 11.67 22.89 -8.92
CA VAL A 72 12.74 22.74 -7.93
C VAL A 72 13.61 21.57 -8.35
#